data_AF-A0A6C0LL45-F1
#
_entry.id   AF-A0A6C0LL45-F1
#
_cell.length_a   1.000
_cell.length_b   1.000
_cell.length_c   1.000
_cell.angle_alpha   90.00
_cell.angle_beta   90.00
_cell.angle_gamma   90.00
#
_symmetry.space_group_name_H-M   'P 1'
#
loop_
_entity.id
_entity.type
_entity.pdbx_description
1 polymer ?
#
loop_
_entity_poly.entity_id
_entity_poly.type
_entity_poly.pdbx_seq_one_letter_code
_entity_poly.pdbx_strand_id
1 'polypeptide(L)'
;MNISSESLVLLIITIAGIYYVYQYYLNEGLIKVKSKIDNEEYTVQIKDDAVEAADLIAKIKGKLNTLTEHLEKTYGNSDHRVARLKDNYKPDRLSEGVDTPGYTSYSINKGEKIVLCLRNHDKLMDINTMMFVVLHEYAHLATESIGHTDEFWDNFKWILEDAINIGIYTRQDFKNKNVDYCGIKITSSPL
;
A
#
# COMPACT_ATOMS: atom_id res chain seq x y z
N MET A 1 34.25 11.94 29.43
CA MET A 1 35.00 11.14 28.43
C MET A 1 35.06 11.95 27.15
N ASN A 2 36.24 12.34 26.68
CA ASN A 2 36.38 13.01 25.39
C ASN A 2 36.29 11.96 24.28
N ILE A 3 35.27 12.05 23.43
CA ILE A 3 35.14 11.20 22.25
C ILE A 3 36.13 11.75 21.21
N SER A 4 37.13 10.96 20.82
CA SER A 4 38.03 11.35 19.74
C SER A 4 37.29 11.36 18.40
N SER A 5 37.78 12.18 17.46
CA SER A 5 37.26 12.21 16.08
C SER A 5 37.33 10.83 15.42
N GLU A 6 38.37 10.05 15.68
CA GLU A 6 38.53 8.67 15.21
C GLU A 6 37.41 7.75 15.73
N SER A 7 37.09 7.84 17.03
CA SER A 7 35.98 7.08 17.62
C SER A 7 34.62 7.48 17.04
N LEU A 8 34.43 8.76 16.70
CA LEU A 8 33.22 9.22 16.03
C LEU A 8 33.11 8.67 14.60
N VAL A 9 34.22 8.68 13.85
CA VAL A 9 34.27 8.13 12.49
C VAL A 9 33.98 6.62 12.50
N LEU A 10 34.57 5.87 13.42
CA LEU A 10 34.30 4.43 13.58
C LEU A 10 32.83 4.15 13.92
N LEU A 11 32.23 4.96 14.79
CA LEU A 11 30.81 4.84 15.13
C LEU A 11 29.90 5.09 13.91
N ILE A 12 30.17 6.14 13.13
CA ILE A 12 29.39 6.46 11.92
C ILE A 12 29.49 5.33 10.90
N ILE A 13 30.69 4.80 10.64
CA ILE A 13 30.90 3.68 9.73
C ILE A 13 30.14 2.44 10.21
N THR A 14 30.16 2.18 11.52
CA THR A 14 29.43 1.04 12.11
C THR A 14 27.92 1.18 11.92
N ILE A 15 27.36 2.37 12.19
CA ILE A 15 25.93 2.66 11.99
C ILE A 15 25.55 2.53 10.51
N ALA A 16 26.37 3.09 9.60
CA ALA A 16 26.16 2.97 8.16
C ALA A 16 26.22 1.51 7.69
N GLY A 17 27.15 0.71 8.23
CA GLY A 17 27.25 -0.72 7.96
C GLY A 17 26.03 -1.52 8.44
N ILE A 18 25.57 -1.27 9.67
CA ILE A 18 24.34 -1.88 10.21
C ILE A 18 23.13 -1.48 9.35
N TYR A 19 23.02 -0.21 8.98
CA TYR A 19 21.94 0.28 8.12
C TYR A 19 21.98 -0.39 6.74
N TYR A 20 23.16 -0.54 6.13
CA TYR A 20 23.32 -1.22 4.85
C TYR A 20 22.91 -2.70 4.92
N VAL A 21 23.36 -3.43 5.95
CA VAL A 21 22.98 -4.83 6.18
C VAL A 21 21.47 -4.94 6.41
N TYR A 22 20.89 -4.05 7.20
CA TYR A 22 19.45 -4.01 7.44
C TYR A 22 18.67 -3.79 6.14
N GLN A 23 19.09 -2.85 5.29
CA GLN A 23 18.47 -2.62 3.97
C GLN A 23 18.64 -3.82 3.04
N TYR A 24 19.78 -4.51 3.08
CA TYR A 24 19.98 -5.73 2.29
C TYR A 24 18.95 -6.80 2.65
N TYR A 25 18.75 -7.10 3.94
CA TYR A 25 17.77 -8.08 4.39
C TYR A 25 16.32 -7.64 4.13
N LEU A 26 16.00 -6.34 4.26
CA LEU A 26 14.65 -5.84 3.96
C LEU A 26 14.28 -5.97 2.48
N ASN A 27 15.26 -5.91 1.59
CA ASN A 27 15.06 -6.03 0.14
C ASN A 27 15.42 -7.42 -0.39
N GLU A 28 15.77 -8.36 0.49
CA GLU A 28 16.02 -9.74 0.10
C GLU A 28 14.76 -10.32 -0.53
N GLY A 29 14.88 -10.90 -1.72
CA GLY A 29 13.73 -11.43 -2.46
C GLY A 29 12.92 -10.40 -3.25
N LEU A 30 13.34 -9.14 -3.32
CA LEU A 30 12.70 -8.08 -4.11
C LEU A 30 13.58 -7.59 -5.27
N ILE A 31 12.96 -7.23 -6.38
CA ILE A 31 13.60 -6.59 -7.56
C ILE A 31 12.79 -5.40 -8.02
N LYS A 32 13.46 -4.46 -8.71
CA LYS A 32 12.78 -3.42 -9.47
C LYS A 32 12.44 -3.93 -10.86
N VAL A 33 11.18 -3.78 -11.24
CA VAL A 33 10.68 -4.19 -12.56
C VAL A 33 9.90 -3.05 -13.17
N LYS A 34 10.16 -2.81 -14.46
CA LYS A 34 9.48 -1.79 -15.24
C LYS A 34 8.12 -2.30 -15.71
N SER A 35 7.07 -1.59 -15.34
CA SER A 35 5.68 -1.85 -15.76
C SER A 35 5.49 -1.53 -17.24
N LYS A 36 4.70 -2.36 -17.92
CA LYS A 36 4.24 -2.16 -19.30
C LYS A 36 3.03 -1.21 -19.38
N ILE A 37 2.39 -0.92 -18.25
CA ILE A 37 1.16 -0.11 -18.18
C ILE A 37 1.47 1.39 -18.22
N ASP A 38 2.49 1.82 -17.47
CA ASP A 38 2.84 3.23 -17.27
C ASP A 38 4.33 3.52 -17.46
N ASN A 39 5.15 2.50 -17.77
CA ASN A 39 6.58 2.63 -18.04
C ASN A 39 7.40 3.10 -16.82
N GLU A 40 6.86 2.98 -15.61
CA GLU A 40 7.55 3.24 -14.35
C GLU A 40 8.12 1.97 -13.71
N GLU A 41 9.03 2.11 -12.74
CA GLU A 41 9.62 0.99 -12.01
C GLU A 41 8.94 0.75 -10.67
N TYR A 42 8.64 -0.51 -10.38
CA TYR A 42 8.04 -0.95 -9.13
C TYR A 42 8.90 -2.02 -8.46
N THR A 43 8.98 -1.97 -7.13
CA THR A 43 9.61 -3.02 -6.34
C THR A 43 8.61 -4.16 -6.14
N VAL A 44 8.97 -5.36 -6.62
CA VAL A 44 8.16 -6.58 -6.62
C VAL A 44 8.99 -7.79 -6.21
N GLN A 45 8.36 -8.91 -5.87
CA GLN A 45 9.04 -10.16 -5.54
C GLN A 45 9.78 -10.77 -6.76
N ILE A 46 10.89 -11.44 -6.50
CA ILE A 46 11.64 -12.21 -7.50
C ILE A 46 10.86 -13.50 -7.84
N LYS A 47 9.99 -13.40 -8.84
CA LYS A 47 9.21 -14.52 -9.40
C LYS A 47 9.09 -14.40 -10.92
N ASP A 48 8.67 -15.48 -11.58
CA ASP A 48 8.53 -15.53 -13.04
C ASP A 48 7.52 -14.51 -13.59
N ASP A 49 6.53 -14.12 -12.78
CA ASP A 49 5.47 -13.17 -13.10
C ASP A 49 5.70 -11.76 -12.51
N ALA A 50 6.96 -11.38 -12.28
CA ALA A 50 7.30 -10.09 -11.67
C ALA A 50 6.86 -8.88 -12.51
N VAL A 51 6.79 -9.03 -13.84
CA VAL A 51 6.27 -7.97 -14.73
C VAL A 51 4.77 -7.78 -14.53
N GLU A 52 4.02 -8.87 -14.40
CA GLU A 52 2.59 -8.87 -14.12
C GLU A 52 2.28 -8.28 -12.74
N ALA A 53 3.14 -8.52 -11.76
CA ALA A 53 3.06 -7.89 -10.44
C ALA A 53 3.27 -6.37 -10.54
N ALA A 54 4.29 -5.91 -11.30
CA ALA A 54 4.54 -4.49 -11.53
C ALA A 54 3.36 -3.83 -12.27
N ASP A 55 2.82 -4.50 -13.29
CA ASP A 55 1.63 -4.05 -14.02
C ASP A 55 0.38 -3.97 -13.12
N LEU A 56 0.25 -4.87 -12.14
CA LEU A 56 -0.84 -4.84 -11.15
C LEU A 56 -0.72 -3.60 -10.25
N ILE A 57 0.48 -3.30 -9.74
CA ILE A 57 0.72 -2.08 -8.95
C ILE A 57 0.43 -0.83 -9.78
N ALA A 58 0.89 -0.78 -11.03
CA ALA A 58 0.63 0.34 -11.94
C ALA A 58 -0.88 0.58 -12.15
N LYS A 59 -1.67 -0.50 -12.34
CA LYS A 59 -3.14 -0.40 -12.44
C LYS A 59 -3.77 0.11 -11.15
N ILE A 60 -3.27 -0.33 -10.00
CA ILE A 60 -3.71 0.15 -8.68
C ILE A 60 -3.40 1.65 -8.53
N LYS A 61 -2.17 2.07 -8.83
CA LYS A 61 -1.75 3.49 -8.82
C LYS A 61 -2.68 4.33 -9.69
N GLY A 62 -2.93 3.90 -10.93
CA GLY A 62 -3.84 4.61 -11.84
C GLY A 62 -5.23 4.80 -11.26
N LYS A 63 -5.81 3.75 -10.68
CA LYS A 63 -7.15 3.82 -10.03
C LYS A 63 -7.16 4.73 -8.79
N LEU A 64 -6.11 4.68 -7.97
CA LEU A 64 -5.98 5.56 -6.81
C LEU A 64 -5.86 7.02 -7.23
N ASN A 65 -5.05 7.34 -8.24
CA ASN A 65 -4.95 8.69 -8.77
C ASN A 65 -6.32 9.20 -9.25
N THR A 66 -7.06 8.38 -10.01
CA THR A 66 -8.42 8.72 -10.44
C THR A 66 -9.35 8.98 -9.26
N LEU A 67 -9.26 8.18 -8.18
CA LEU A 67 -10.04 8.40 -6.97
C LEU A 67 -9.65 9.71 -6.27
N THR A 68 -8.35 9.98 -6.09
CA THR A 68 -7.88 11.22 -5.46
C THR A 68 -8.39 12.44 -6.19
N GLU A 69 -8.29 12.45 -7.52
CA GLU A 69 -8.78 13.55 -8.37
C GLU A 69 -10.32 13.70 -8.27
N HIS A 70 -11.05 12.58 -8.26
CA HIS A 70 -12.50 12.59 -8.09
C HIS A 70 -12.92 13.17 -6.73
N LEU A 71 -12.28 12.73 -5.65
CA LEU A 71 -12.58 13.20 -4.29
C LEU A 71 -12.26 14.69 -4.14
N GLU A 72 -11.12 15.15 -4.67
CA GLU A 72 -10.77 16.58 -4.69
C GLU A 72 -11.81 17.41 -5.44
N LYS A 73 -12.23 16.95 -6.63
CA LYS A 73 -13.24 17.66 -7.43
C LYS A 73 -14.61 17.68 -6.76
N THR A 74 -14.98 16.60 -6.06
CA THR A 74 -16.32 16.41 -5.50
C THR A 74 -16.50 17.12 -4.16
N TYR A 75 -15.50 17.05 -3.27
CA TYR A 75 -15.59 17.57 -1.91
C TYR A 75 -14.73 18.81 -1.66
N GLY A 76 -13.73 19.05 -2.51
CA GLY A 76 -12.78 20.15 -2.36
C GLY A 76 -11.73 19.92 -1.27
N ASN A 77 -10.69 20.75 -1.29
CA ASN A 77 -9.57 20.66 -0.33
C ASN A 77 -9.94 21.14 1.09
N SER A 78 -11.12 21.72 1.29
CA SER A 78 -11.62 22.07 2.63
C SER A 78 -12.14 20.86 3.41
N ASP A 79 -12.43 19.73 2.74
CA ASP A 79 -12.73 18.48 3.41
C ASP A 79 -11.45 17.90 4.03
N HIS A 80 -11.46 17.70 5.35
CA HIS A 80 -10.27 17.24 6.08
C HIS A 80 -9.77 15.87 5.62
N ARG A 81 -10.66 15.00 5.12
CA ARG A 81 -10.29 13.66 4.65
C ARG A 81 -9.55 13.77 3.33
N VAL A 82 -10.02 14.63 2.42
CA VAL A 82 -9.35 14.94 1.15
C VAL A 82 -8.00 15.59 1.39
N ALA A 83 -7.93 16.59 2.27
CA ALA A 83 -6.69 17.26 2.63
C ALA A 83 -5.64 16.26 3.14
N ARG A 84 -6.02 15.42 4.11
CA ARG A 84 -5.15 14.35 4.63
C ARG A 84 -4.71 13.39 3.54
N LEU A 85 -5.62 12.92 2.69
CA LEU A 85 -5.28 12.01 1.58
C LEU A 85 -4.24 12.62 0.64
N LYS A 86 -4.35 13.91 0.30
CA LYS A 86 -3.36 14.58 -0.57
C LYS A 86 -1.99 14.73 0.09
N ASP A 87 -1.99 15.03 1.38
CA ASP A 87 -0.75 15.16 2.15
C ASP A 87 -0.05 13.82 2.33
N ASN A 88 -0.83 12.75 2.53
CA ASN A 88 -0.37 11.42 2.91
C ASN A 88 -0.09 10.51 1.72
N TYR A 89 -0.90 10.56 0.67
CA TYR A 89 -0.76 9.68 -0.48
C TYR A 89 0.44 10.07 -1.34
N LYS A 90 1.39 9.14 -1.48
CA LYS A 90 2.53 9.26 -2.37
C LYS A 90 2.41 8.19 -3.47
N PRO A 91 1.99 8.55 -4.70
CA PRO A 91 1.69 7.57 -5.74
C PRO A 91 2.90 6.72 -6.15
N ASP A 92 4.12 7.23 -5.97
CA ASP A 92 5.37 6.54 -6.31
C ASP A 92 5.90 5.67 -5.16
N ARG A 93 5.11 5.46 -4.10
CA ARG A 93 5.50 4.73 -2.89
C ARG A 93 4.68 3.46 -2.66
N LEU A 94 4.20 2.86 -3.75
CA LEU A 94 3.58 1.53 -3.77
C LEU A 94 4.63 0.47 -4.10
N SER A 95 4.67 -0.62 -3.33
CA SER A 95 5.54 -1.76 -3.61
C SER A 95 4.93 -3.07 -3.14
N GLU A 96 5.37 -4.19 -3.69
CA GLU A 96 5.08 -5.50 -3.11
C GLU A 96 5.89 -5.72 -1.82
N GLY A 97 5.31 -6.42 -0.85
CA GLY A 97 6.02 -6.95 0.31
C GLY A 97 6.45 -8.39 0.09
N VAL A 98 7.50 -8.83 0.79
CA VAL A 98 7.84 -10.27 0.86
C VAL A 98 6.86 -11.01 1.75
N ASP A 99 6.61 -12.28 1.42
CA ASP A 99 5.71 -13.15 2.18
C ASP A 99 6.25 -13.36 3.60
N THR A 100 5.72 -12.58 4.55
CA THR A 100 6.05 -12.68 5.96
C THR A 100 4.83 -13.19 6.72
N PRO A 101 4.91 -14.33 7.44
CA PRO A 101 3.77 -14.85 8.19
C PRO A 101 3.15 -13.78 9.09
N GLY A 102 1.83 -13.58 8.95
CA GLY A 102 1.07 -12.62 9.75
C GLY A 102 1.05 -11.18 9.23
N TYR A 103 1.77 -10.86 8.16
CA TYR A 103 1.70 -9.56 7.49
C TYR A 103 0.91 -9.67 6.20
N THR A 104 -0.01 -8.71 5.99
CA THR A 104 -0.78 -8.59 4.75
C THR A 104 -0.36 -7.31 4.00
N SER A 105 -1.27 -6.54 3.43
CA SER A 105 -0.95 -5.16 3.03
C SER A 105 -0.90 -4.24 4.24
N TYR A 106 -0.10 -3.20 4.17
CA TYR A 106 0.00 -2.19 5.22
C TYR A 106 0.55 -0.86 4.69
N SER A 107 0.24 0.22 5.39
CA SER A 107 0.85 1.55 5.18
C SER A 107 1.84 1.90 6.30
N ILE A 108 2.96 2.52 5.93
CA ILE A 108 3.99 3.04 6.85
C ILE A 108 3.79 4.55 6.98
N ASN A 109 3.84 5.07 8.21
CA ASN A 109 3.80 6.50 8.52
C ASN A 109 2.73 7.27 7.74
N LYS A 110 1.49 6.77 7.75
CA LYS A 110 0.34 7.38 7.05
C LYS A 110 0.65 7.63 5.56
N GLY A 111 1.22 6.66 4.85
CA GLY A 111 1.35 6.72 3.38
C GLY A 111 2.72 7.12 2.84
N GLU A 112 3.74 7.25 3.70
CA GLU A 112 5.14 7.35 3.27
C GLU A 112 5.52 6.17 2.36
N LYS A 113 4.97 4.99 2.67
CA LYS A 113 5.02 3.79 1.82
C LYS A 113 3.76 2.96 2.04
N ILE A 114 3.21 2.40 0.96
CA ILE A 114 2.15 1.39 1.01
C ILE A 114 2.75 0.10 0.47
N VAL A 115 2.82 -0.91 1.33
CA VAL A 115 3.33 -2.24 1.01
C VAL A 115 2.14 -3.16 0.75
N LEU A 116 2.14 -3.78 -0.42
CA LEU A 116 1.05 -4.59 -0.91
C LEU A 116 1.44 -6.07 -0.84
N CYS A 117 0.60 -6.90 -0.21
CA CYS A 117 0.65 -8.33 -0.46
C CYS A 117 -0.13 -8.61 -1.74
N LEU A 118 0.56 -8.79 -2.86
CA LEU A 118 -0.08 -8.98 -4.16
C LEU A 118 -0.52 -10.42 -4.41
N ARG A 119 -0.11 -11.36 -3.53
CA ARG A 119 -0.16 -12.79 -3.79
C ARG A 119 -0.92 -13.54 -2.72
N ASN A 120 -1.59 -14.61 -3.16
CA ASN A 120 -2.16 -15.63 -2.28
C ASN A 120 -1.83 -17.01 -2.85
N HIS A 121 -1.10 -17.83 -2.08
CA HIS A 121 -0.55 -19.10 -2.55
C HIS A 121 0.25 -18.93 -3.86
N ASP A 122 1.19 -17.98 -3.87
CA ASP A 122 2.04 -17.58 -5.00
C ASP A 122 1.31 -16.98 -6.23
N LYS A 123 -0.02 -16.94 -6.23
CA LYS A 123 -0.80 -16.39 -7.34
C LYS A 123 -1.14 -14.93 -7.10
N LEU A 124 -0.95 -14.10 -8.12
CA LEU A 124 -1.39 -12.71 -8.10
C LEU A 124 -2.91 -12.62 -7.91
N MET A 125 -3.31 -11.72 -7.03
CA MET A 125 -4.72 -11.41 -6.76
C MET A 125 -5.36 -10.67 -7.94
N ASP A 126 -6.66 -10.86 -8.13
CA ASP A 126 -7.40 -10.07 -9.11
C ASP A 126 -7.47 -8.60 -8.69
N ILE A 127 -7.55 -7.71 -9.69
CA ILE A 127 -7.54 -6.26 -9.46
C ILE A 127 -8.71 -5.80 -8.58
N ASN A 128 -9.89 -6.42 -8.64
CA ASN A 128 -11.04 -5.96 -7.90
C ASN A 128 -10.90 -6.27 -6.40
N THR A 129 -10.44 -7.47 -6.07
CA THR A 129 -10.09 -7.83 -4.69
C THR A 129 -8.92 -6.99 -4.18
N MET A 130 -7.89 -6.75 -5.01
CA MET A 130 -6.79 -5.85 -4.62
C MET A 130 -7.27 -4.43 -4.35
N MET A 131 -8.21 -3.90 -5.15
CA MET A 131 -8.77 -2.58 -4.88
C MET A 131 -9.48 -2.53 -3.53
N PHE A 132 -10.20 -3.56 -3.10
CA PHE A 132 -10.79 -3.57 -1.76
C PHE A 132 -9.73 -3.42 -0.65
N VAL A 133 -8.64 -4.18 -0.74
CA VAL A 133 -7.54 -4.14 0.22
C VAL A 133 -6.80 -2.80 0.17
N VAL A 134 -6.51 -2.31 -1.03
CA VAL A 134 -5.80 -1.04 -1.21
C VAL A 134 -6.65 0.13 -0.70
N LEU A 135 -7.97 0.11 -0.92
CA LEU A 135 -8.87 1.14 -0.42
C LEU A 135 -8.98 1.10 1.12
N HIS A 136 -8.80 -0.06 1.74
CA HIS A 136 -8.65 -0.17 3.20
C HIS A 136 -7.39 0.58 3.67
N GLU A 137 -6.24 0.33 3.04
CA GLU A 137 -5.01 1.07 3.34
C GLU A 137 -5.16 2.56 3.06
N TYR A 138 -5.82 2.93 1.97
CA TYR A 138 -6.10 4.31 1.61
C TYR A 138 -6.98 5.03 2.65
N ALA A 139 -7.92 4.32 3.28
CA ALA A 139 -8.73 4.87 4.37
C ALA A 139 -7.90 5.17 5.64
N HIS A 140 -6.83 4.41 5.92
CA HIS A 140 -5.89 4.76 7.00
C HIS A 140 -5.17 6.08 6.77
N LEU A 141 -4.96 6.48 5.50
CA LEU A 141 -4.36 7.77 5.15
C LEU A 141 -5.35 8.93 5.34
N ALA A 142 -6.65 8.72 5.19
CA ALA A 142 -7.69 9.73 5.45
C ALA A 142 -8.00 9.91 6.95
N THR A 143 -7.66 8.91 7.77
CA THR A 143 -8.04 8.80 9.18
C THR A 143 -6.93 9.32 10.08
N GLU A 144 -7.27 10.19 11.04
CA GLU A 144 -6.29 10.69 12.02
C GLU A 144 -6.01 9.67 13.12
N SER A 145 -7.07 9.07 13.67
CA SER A 145 -6.95 8.04 14.69
C SER A 145 -6.16 6.80 14.21
N ILE A 146 -5.65 6.03 15.17
CA ILE A 146 -4.88 4.81 14.93
C ILE A 146 -5.81 3.61 15.11
N GLY A 147 -5.75 2.66 14.18
CA GLY A 147 -6.56 1.44 14.18
C GLY A 147 -7.90 1.61 13.47
N HIS A 148 -8.77 0.62 13.61
CA HIS A 148 -10.08 0.56 12.94
C HIS A 148 -11.19 1.15 13.81
N THR A 149 -11.06 2.44 14.14
CA THR A 149 -12.06 3.23 14.91
C THR A 149 -13.32 3.51 14.07
N ASP A 150 -14.35 4.10 14.70
CA ASP A 150 -15.53 4.55 13.96
C ASP A 150 -15.17 5.57 12.86
N GLU A 151 -14.22 6.48 13.13
CA GLU A 151 -13.68 7.42 12.13
C GLU A 151 -13.10 6.67 10.92
N PHE A 152 -12.32 5.61 11.17
CA PHE A 152 -11.77 4.78 10.10
C PHE A 152 -12.89 4.15 9.27
N TRP A 153 -13.89 3.54 9.91
CA TRP A 153 -14.95 2.84 9.19
C TRP A 153 -15.84 3.77 8.40
N ASP A 154 -16.11 4.97 8.90
CA ASP A 154 -16.84 6.00 8.19
C ASP A 154 -16.07 6.48 6.95
N ASN A 155 -14.76 6.72 7.10
CA ASN A 155 -13.88 7.06 5.97
C ASN A 155 -13.78 5.93 4.95
N PHE A 156 -13.70 4.68 5.40
CA PHE A 156 -13.58 3.53 4.50
C PHE A 156 -14.86 3.30 3.70
N LYS A 157 -16.04 3.39 4.32
CA LYS A 157 -17.32 3.32 3.60
C LYS A 157 -17.44 4.44 2.58
N TRP A 158 -17.14 5.68 2.98
CA TRP A 158 -17.12 6.84 2.09
C TRP A 158 -16.22 6.61 0.86
N ILE A 159 -14.98 6.17 1.08
CA ILE A 159 -14.04 5.84 -0.01
C ILE A 159 -14.57 4.73 -0.92
N LEU A 160 -15.17 3.68 -0.35
CA LEU A 160 -15.71 2.57 -1.14
C LEU A 160 -16.90 3.01 -1.99
N GLU A 161 -17.79 3.83 -1.46
CA GLU A 161 -18.94 4.38 -2.19
C GLU A 161 -18.47 5.21 -3.40
N ASP A 162 -17.53 6.13 -3.21
CA ASP A 162 -16.96 6.91 -4.30
C ASP A 162 -16.23 6.04 -5.33
N ALA A 163 -15.44 5.05 -4.87
CA ALA A 163 -14.74 4.11 -5.75
C ALA A 163 -15.69 3.25 -6.60
N ILE A 164 -16.86 2.87 -6.05
CA ILE A 164 -17.92 2.19 -6.79
C ILE A 164 -18.58 3.13 -7.78
N ASN A 165 -18.91 4.36 -7.36
CA ASN A 165 -19.60 5.35 -8.18
C ASN A 165 -18.81 5.70 -9.45
N ILE A 166 -17.47 5.79 -9.34
CA ILE A 166 -16.59 6.05 -10.49
C ILE A 166 -16.11 4.79 -11.21
N GLY A 167 -16.58 3.60 -10.80
CA GLY A 167 -16.33 2.33 -11.47
C GLY A 167 -14.92 1.77 -11.33
N ILE A 168 -14.12 2.23 -10.36
CA ILE A 168 -12.77 1.69 -10.13
C ILE A 168 -12.79 0.43 -9.25
N TYR A 169 -13.85 0.22 -8.48
CA TYR A 169 -14.09 -0.95 -7.65
C TYR A 169 -15.54 -1.44 -7.82
N THR A 170 -15.73 -2.75 -7.87
CA THR A 170 -17.06 -3.39 -7.86
C THR A 170 -17.26 -4.08 -6.53
N ARG A 171 -18.38 -3.79 -5.84
CA ARG A 171 -18.69 -4.39 -4.55
C ARG A 171 -18.66 -5.92 -4.61
N GLN A 172 -17.90 -6.53 -3.70
CA GLN A 172 -17.88 -7.98 -3.49
C GLN A 172 -18.60 -8.36 -2.19
N ASP A 173 -19.41 -9.42 -2.27
CA ASP A 173 -20.07 -10.02 -1.11
C ASP A 173 -19.12 -10.98 -0.39
N PHE A 174 -18.17 -10.42 0.36
CA PHE A 174 -17.23 -11.21 1.15
C PHE A 174 -17.90 -12.00 2.26
N LYS A 175 -19.12 -11.65 2.68
CA LYS A 175 -19.83 -12.37 3.75
C LYS A 175 -20.30 -13.76 3.30
N ASN A 176 -20.84 -13.86 2.08
CA ASN A 176 -21.29 -15.13 1.53
C ASN A 176 -20.23 -15.81 0.65
N LYS A 177 -19.33 -15.02 0.04
CA LYS A 177 -18.26 -15.48 -0.84
C LYS A 177 -16.92 -14.94 -0.34
N ASN A 178 -16.47 -15.53 0.76
CA ASN A 178 -15.17 -15.21 1.35
C ASN A 178 -14.04 -15.37 0.31
N VAL A 179 -13.01 -14.51 0.41
CA VAL A 179 -11.82 -14.59 -0.44
C VAL A 179 -10.58 -14.76 0.43
N ASP A 180 -9.74 -15.72 0.08
CA ASP A 180 -8.44 -15.89 0.73
C ASP A 180 -7.46 -14.84 0.20
N TYR A 181 -6.78 -14.16 1.12
CA TYR A 181 -5.86 -13.08 0.84
C TYR A 181 -4.69 -13.14 1.80
N CYS A 182 -3.48 -13.38 1.29
CA CYS A 182 -2.24 -13.34 2.07
C CYS A 182 -2.30 -14.12 3.41
N GLY A 183 -2.83 -15.34 3.37
CA GLY A 183 -2.94 -16.20 4.55
C GLY A 183 -4.08 -15.85 5.53
N ILE A 184 -4.87 -14.80 5.23
CA ILE A 184 -6.12 -14.49 5.94
C ILE A 184 -7.32 -14.71 5.02
N LYS A 185 -8.52 -14.64 5.61
CA LYS A 185 -9.78 -14.72 4.87
C LYS A 185 -10.53 -13.40 5.02
N ILE A 186 -10.85 -12.76 3.90
CA ILE A 186 -11.71 -11.59 3.86
C ILE A 186 -13.15 -12.09 3.95
N THR A 187 -13.83 -11.77 5.05
CA THR A 187 -15.17 -12.31 5.40
C THR A 187 -16.22 -11.21 5.59
N SER A 188 -15.85 -9.95 5.49
CA SER A 188 -16.77 -8.83 5.71
C SER A 188 -16.59 -7.74 4.66
N SER A 189 -17.72 -7.11 4.33
CA SER A 189 -17.78 -5.88 3.54
C SER A 189 -18.50 -4.85 4.39
N PRO A 190 -17.95 -3.62 4.56
CA PRO A 190 -18.54 -2.60 5.41
C PRO A 190 -19.75 -1.89 4.77
N LEU A 191 -20.01 -2.13 3.48
CA LEU A 191 -21.19 -1.70 2.72
C LEU A 191 -22.22 -2.81 2.60
#